data_AF-A0A8J7A1F1-F1
#
_entry.id   AF-A0A8J7A1F1-F1
#
_cell.length_a   1.000
_cell.length_b   1.000
_cell.length_c   1.000
_cell.angle_alpha   90.00
_cell.angle_beta   90.00
_cell.angle_gamma   90.00
#
_symmetry.space_group_name_H-M   'P 1'
#
loop_
_entity.id
_entity.type
_entity.pdbx_description
1 polymer ?
#
loop_
_entity_poly.entity_id
_entity_poly.type
_entity_poly.pdbx_seq_one_letter_code
_entity_poly.pdbx_strand_id
1 'polypeptide(L)'
;MALKKRKSSVLEKVESRAAGMKLIDPSLKLDDDYSLAKLLESMELLRNKLDVHNNALALADSSLTEVEEMEKDLTTLSQKMLMLIAIKYGKDSPQYETAGGVRDSDRLRKMRSSRLKNVAEQASNKKEKTV
;
A
#
# COMPACT_ATOMS: atom_id res chain seq x y z
N MET A 1 3.57 -2.16 0.34
CA MET A 1 4.18 -3.24 -0.49
C MET A 1 4.75 -2.58 -1.72
N ALA A 2 6.06 -2.68 -1.97
CA ALA A 2 6.73 -1.91 -3.02
C ALA A 2 6.17 -2.24 -4.41
N LEU A 3 5.94 -1.21 -5.22
CA LEU A 3 5.53 -1.32 -6.61
C LEU A 3 6.64 -2.01 -7.42
N LYS A 4 6.24 -3.04 -8.18
CA LYS A 4 7.19 -3.83 -8.96
C LYS A 4 7.66 -3.04 -10.18
N LYS A 5 8.97 -2.78 -10.27
CA LYS A 5 9.59 -2.15 -11.45
C LYS A 5 9.31 -2.96 -12.73
N ARG A 6 9.08 -2.26 -13.84
CA ARG A 6 8.79 -2.86 -15.15
C ARG A 6 10.10 -3.30 -15.82
N LYS A 7 10.11 -4.52 -16.34
CA LYS A 7 11.15 -5.05 -17.24
C LYS A 7 10.57 -5.21 -18.65
N SER A 8 11.38 -5.02 -19.69
CA SER A 8 10.95 -5.15 -21.09
C SER A 8 11.70 -6.27 -21.79
N SER A 9 11.02 -7.38 -22.06
CA SER A 9 11.56 -8.48 -22.88
C SER A 9 11.71 -8.10 -24.35
N VAL A 10 11.02 -7.05 -24.80
CA VAL A 10 11.16 -6.52 -26.16
C VAL A 10 12.54 -5.88 -26.32
N LEU A 11 13.02 -5.18 -25.30
CA LEU A 11 14.34 -4.54 -25.30
C LEU A 11 15.45 -5.58 -25.50
N GLU A 12 15.45 -6.66 -24.71
CA GLU A 12 16.41 -7.76 -24.80
C GLU A 12 16.43 -8.40 -26.20
N LYS A 13 15.25 -8.59 -26.80
CA LYS A 13 15.12 -9.13 -28.16
C LYS A 13 15.67 -8.16 -29.22
N VAL A 14 15.41 -6.86 -29.07
CA VAL A 14 15.89 -5.84 -30.02
C VAL A 14 17.41 -5.68 -29.91
N GLU A 15 17.98 -5.71 -28.71
CA GLU A 15 19.43 -5.68 -28.49
C GLU A 15 20.14 -6.85 -29.16
N SER A 16 19.60 -8.06 -28.98
CA SER A 16 20.14 -9.27 -29.61
C SER A 16 20.13 -9.17 -31.14
N ARG A 17 19.04 -8.63 -31.72
CA ARG A 17 18.93 -8.40 -33.17
C ARG A 17 19.88 -7.31 -33.64
N ALA A 18 19.99 -6.20 -32.91
CA ALA A 18 20.90 -5.10 -33.23
C ALA A 18 22.36 -5.56 -33.24
N ALA A 19 22.76 -6.42 -32.29
CA ALA A 19 24.08 -7.02 -32.27
C ALA A 19 24.33 -7.90 -33.50
N GLY A 20 23.36 -8.74 -33.89
CA GLY A 20 23.44 -9.53 -35.12
C GLY A 20 23.56 -8.68 -36.38
N MET A 21 22.77 -7.60 -36.48
CA MET A 21 22.84 -6.67 -37.63
C MET A 21 24.19 -5.95 -37.70
N LYS A 22 24.75 -5.52 -36.55
CA LYS A 22 26.09 -4.90 -36.49
C LYS A 22 27.21 -5.81 -36.98
N LEU A 23 27.09 -7.13 -36.77
CA LEU A 23 28.07 -8.10 -37.25
C LEU A 23 28.02 -8.28 -38.77
N ILE A 24 26.85 -8.11 -39.38
CA ILE A 24 26.66 -8.22 -40.83
C ILE A 24 27.19 -6.96 -41.51
N ASP A 25 26.69 -5.80 -41.09
CA ASP A 25 27.12 -4.49 -41.61
C ASP A 25 26.96 -3.43 -40.50
N PRO A 26 28.07 -2.83 -40.01
CA PRO A 26 28.03 -1.77 -39.01
C PRO A 26 27.27 -0.52 -39.45
N SER A 27 27.15 -0.30 -40.76
CA SER A 27 26.55 0.87 -41.39
C SER A 27 25.23 0.59 -42.10
N LEU A 28 24.57 -0.53 -41.76
CA LEU A 28 23.36 -1.00 -42.44
C LEU A 28 22.28 0.10 -42.55
N LYS A 29 22.06 0.54 -43.78
CA LYS A 29 21.02 1.47 -44.20
C LYS A 29 20.27 0.83 -45.37
N LEU A 30 19.02 0.45 -45.12
CA LEU A 30 18.14 -0.13 -46.14
C LEU A 30 17.33 0.97 -46.82
N ASP A 31 16.85 1.93 -46.04
CA ASP A 31 16.10 3.12 -46.46
C ASP A 31 16.31 4.26 -45.45
N ASP A 32 15.77 5.45 -45.75
CA ASP A 32 15.80 6.60 -44.83
C ASP A 32 15.19 6.26 -43.46
N ASP A 33 14.12 5.45 -43.42
CA ASP A 33 13.43 5.04 -42.19
C ASP A 33 13.94 3.74 -41.57
N TYR A 34 14.60 2.90 -42.36
CA TYR A 34 15.08 1.59 -41.94
C TYR A 34 16.61 1.58 -41.90
N SER A 35 17.13 2.10 -40.77
CA SER A 35 18.56 2.13 -40.47
C SER A 35 18.85 1.57 -39.09
N LEU A 36 20.01 0.92 -38.96
CA LEU A 36 20.55 0.49 -37.67
C LEU A 36 20.67 1.67 -36.68
N ALA A 37 20.98 2.88 -37.16
CA ALA A 37 21.06 4.07 -36.32
C ALA A 37 19.70 4.43 -35.71
N LYS A 38 18.62 4.47 -36.51
CA LYS A 38 17.25 4.73 -36.04
C LYS A 38 16.78 3.66 -35.04
N LEU A 39 17.14 2.40 -35.28
CA LEU A 39 16.83 1.32 -34.34
C LEU A 39 17.51 1.54 -32.98
N LEU A 40 18.81 1.88 -32.96
CA LEU A 40 19.54 2.17 -31.73
C LEU A 40 18.97 3.39 -31.00
N GLU A 41 18.65 4.46 -31.72
CA GLU A 41 18.01 5.65 -31.14
C GLU A 41 16.66 5.30 -30.49
N SER A 42 15.80 4.56 -31.19
CA SER A 42 14.51 4.12 -30.65
C SER A 42 14.66 3.22 -29.41
N MET A 43 15.71 2.40 -29.38
CA MET A 43 16.04 1.53 -28.25
C MET A 43 16.49 2.36 -27.04
N GLU A 44 17.34 3.36 -27.24
CA GLU A 44 17.75 4.29 -26.17
C GLU A 44 16.58 5.12 -25.64
N LEU A 45 15.70 5.62 -26.51
CA LEU A 45 14.48 6.30 -26.12
C LEU A 45 13.58 5.41 -25.25
N LEU A 46 13.45 4.13 -25.60
CA LEU A 46 12.67 3.18 -24.81
C LEU A 46 13.32 2.91 -23.45
N ARG A 47 14.65 2.76 -23.38
CA ARG A 47 15.39 2.60 -22.11
C ARG A 47 15.15 3.80 -21.19
N ASN A 48 15.37 5.00 -21.70
CA ASN A 48 15.19 6.24 -20.94
C ASN A 48 13.76 6.37 -20.40
N LYS A 49 12.74 6.09 -21.21
CA LYS A 49 11.34 6.12 -20.76
C LYS A 49 11.03 5.07 -19.70
N LEU A 50 11.61 3.87 -19.82
CA LEU A 50 11.45 2.79 -18.85
C LEU A 50 12.10 3.14 -17.51
N ASP A 51 13.27 3.77 -17.54
CA ASP A 51 13.96 4.23 -16.34
C ASP A 51 13.21 5.36 -15.65
N VAL A 52 12.73 6.36 -16.40
CA VAL A 52 11.87 7.43 -15.85
C VAL A 52 10.63 6.85 -15.17
N HIS A 53 9.95 5.91 -15.83
CA HIS A 53 8.77 5.24 -15.25
C HIS A 53 9.11 4.48 -13.96
N ASN A 54 10.20 3.70 -13.96
CA ASN A 54 10.61 2.94 -12.78
C ASN A 54 11.07 3.82 -11.63
N ASN A 55 11.65 4.98 -11.92
CA ASN A 55 12.02 5.98 -10.92
C ASN A 55 10.76 6.66 -10.34
N ALA A 56 9.76 6.97 -11.17
CA ALA A 56 8.48 7.50 -10.71
C ALA A 56 7.77 6.51 -9.78
N LEU A 57 7.80 5.20 -10.10
CA LEU A 57 7.26 4.17 -9.20
C LEU A 57 8.01 4.14 -7.85
N ALA A 58 9.33 4.23 -7.87
CA ALA A 58 10.12 4.24 -6.64
C ALA A 58 9.84 5.49 -5.77
N LEU A 59 9.64 6.66 -6.40
CA LEU A 59 9.26 7.88 -5.70
C LEU A 59 7.83 7.78 -5.11
N ALA A 60 6.90 7.17 -5.84
CA ALA A 60 5.56 6.94 -5.34
C ALA A 60 5.59 6.01 -4.11
N ASP A 61 6.37 4.92 -4.17
CA ASP A 61 6.56 4.01 -3.03
C ASP A 61 7.16 4.70 -1.80
N SER A 62 8.17 5.55 -2.00
CA SER A 62 8.79 6.29 -0.89
C SER A 62 7.79 7.26 -0.26
N SER A 63 7.07 8.02 -1.09
CA SER A 63 6.05 8.97 -0.61
C SER A 63 4.93 8.28 0.16
N LEU A 64 4.51 7.09 -0.28
CA LEU A 64 3.49 6.31 0.42
C LEU A 64 4.01 5.84 1.79
N THR A 65 5.26 5.38 1.85
CA THR A 65 5.87 4.93 3.10
C THR A 65 5.96 6.07 4.12
N GLU A 66 6.36 7.27 3.67
CA GLU A 66 6.40 8.47 4.52
C GLU A 66 5.00 8.84 5.06
N VAL A 67 3.97 8.77 4.21
CA VAL A 67 2.58 9.01 4.64
C VAL A 67 2.14 7.97 5.68
N GLU A 68 2.38 6.68 5.44
CA GLU A 68 2.03 5.62 6.38
C GLU A 68 2.75 5.78 7.74
N GLU A 69 4.00 6.24 7.74
CA GLU A 69 4.74 6.54 8.96
C GLU A 69 4.14 7.74 9.71
N MET A 70 3.86 8.84 9.00
CA MET A 70 3.21 10.01 9.60
C MET A 70 1.82 9.68 10.16
N GLU A 71 1.04 8.84 9.48
CA GLU A 71 -0.27 8.38 9.95
C GLU A 71 -0.16 7.54 11.23
N LYS A 72 0.84 6.66 11.31
CA LYS A 72 1.13 5.89 12.53
C LYS A 72 1.51 6.82 13.67
N ASP A 73 2.41 7.77 13.44
CA ASP A 73 2.85 8.71 14.45
C ASP A 73 1.69 9.58 14.95
N LEU A 74 0.88 10.11 14.04
CA LEU A 74 -0.31 10.90 14.39
C LEU A 74 -1.32 10.06 15.18
N THR A 75 -1.51 8.79 14.81
CA THR A 75 -2.37 7.87 15.56
C THR A 75 -1.85 7.68 16.99
N THR A 76 -0.55 7.44 17.18
CA THR A 76 0.02 7.29 18.53
C THR A 76 -0.10 8.58 19.35
N LEU A 77 0.11 9.74 18.73
CA LEU A 77 -0.04 11.04 19.39
C LEU A 77 -1.50 11.27 19.81
N SER A 78 -2.46 10.99 18.92
CA SER A 78 -3.88 11.12 19.23
C SER A 78 -4.30 10.22 20.41
N GLN A 79 -3.79 9.00 20.47
CA GLN A 79 -4.02 8.08 21.59
C GLN A 79 -3.43 8.62 22.89
N LYS A 80 -2.20 9.15 22.86
CA LYS A 80 -1.57 9.78 24.04
C LYS A 80 -2.38 10.97 24.52
N MET A 81 -2.86 11.83 23.62
CA MET A 81 -3.71 12.97 23.98
C MET A 81 -5.02 12.52 24.64
N LEU A 82 -5.66 11.48 24.09
CA LEU A 82 -6.86 10.90 24.67
C LEU A 82 -6.59 10.31 26.06
N MET A 83 -5.43 9.68 26.29
CA MET A 83 -5.00 9.24 27.63
C MET A 83 -4.77 10.41 28.59
N LEU A 84 -4.18 11.53 28.14
CA LEU A 84 -4.01 12.72 28.99
C LEU A 84 -5.35 13.31 29.43
N ILE A 85 -6.36 13.31 28.54
CA ILE A 85 -7.72 13.73 28.88
C ILE A 85 -8.32 12.78 29.93
N ALA A 86 -8.14 11.46 29.77
CA ALA A 86 -8.54 10.48 30.77
C ALA A 86 -7.84 10.68 32.13
N ILE A 87 -6.55 11.05 32.13
CA ILE A 87 -5.82 11.33 33.37
C ILE A 87 -6.36 12.60 34.05
N LYS A 88 -6.66 13.65 33.27
CA LYS A 88 -7.10 14.95 33.80
C LYS A 88 -8.54 14.96 34.29
N TYR A 89 -9.46 14.37 33.53
CA TYR A 89 -10.90 14.44 33.81
C TYR A 89 -11.50 13.11 34.26
N GLY A 90 -10.77 12.00 34.10
CA GLY A 90 -11.25 10.65 34.36
C GLY A 90 -11.81 9.97 33.11
N LYS A 91 -11.71 8.63 33.08
CA LYS A 91 -12.17 7.78 31.96
C LYS A 91 -13.69 7.65 31.84
N ASP A 92 -14.44 8.02 32.88
CA ASP A 92 -15.91 7.99 32.87
C ASP A 92 -16.52 9.39 32.67
N SER A 93 -15.68 10.39 32.38
CA SER A 93 -16.10 11.78 32.26
C SER A 93 -16.73 12.11 30.91
N PRO A 94 -17.66 13.09 30.86
CA PRO A 94 -18.18 13.60 29.60
C PRO A 94 -17.10 14.14 28.67
N GLN A 95 -16.04 14.76 29.21
CA GLN A 95 -14.94 15.33 28.45
C GLN A 95 -14.16 14.24 27.71
N TYR A 96 -13.97 13.08 28.35
CA TYR A 96 -13.33 11.93 27.72
C TYR A 96 -14.17 11.37 26.57
N GLU A 97 -15.49 11.29 26.74
CA GLU A 97 -16.40 10.89 25.66
C GLU A 97 -16.42 11.88 24.50
N THR A 98 -16.45 13.18 24.82
CA THR A 98 -16.46 14.26 23.82
C THR A 98 -15.16 14.27 23.00
N ALA A 99 -14.05 13.85 23.61
CA ALA A 99 -12.76 13.67 22.94
C ALA A 99 -12.67 12.38 22.09
N GLY A 100 -13.78 11.63 21.96
CA GLY A 100 -13.85 10.38 21.19
C GLY A 100 -13.49 9.12 21.98
N GLY A 101 -13.29 9.23 23.30
CA GLY A 101 -13.13 8.09 24.19
C GLY A 101 -14.46 7.36 24.42
N VAL A 102 -14.40 6.08 24.77
CA VAL A 102 -15.58 5.34 25.25
C VAL A 102 -15.48 5.23 26.76
N ARG A 103 -16.49 5.77 27.46
CA ARG A 103 -16.55 5.74 28.93
C ARG A 103 -16.46 4.31 29.47
N ASP A 104 -15.80 4.14 30.61
CA ASP A 104 -15.62 2.82 31.23
C ASP A 104 -16.98 2.19 31.60
N SER A 105 -17.93 2.99 32.10
CA SER A 105 -19.29 2.52 32.40
C SER A 105 -20.02 1.98 31.16
N ASP A 106 -19.92 2.67 30.03
CA ASP A 106 -20.55 2.25 28.76
C ASP A 106 -19.87 1.01 28.18
N ARG A 107 -18.54 0.91 28.29
CA ARG A 107 -17.77 -0.28 27.92
C ARG A 107 -18.22 -1.50 28.72
N LEU A 108 -18.36 -1.35 30.04
CA LEU A 108 -18.84 -2.41 30.94
C LEU A 108 -20.28 -2.80 30.64
N ARG A 109 -21.16 -1.82 30.39
CA ARG A 109 -22.55 -2.06 30.00
C ARG A 109 -22.63 -2.91 28.72
N LYS A 110 -21.85 -2.55 27.69
CA LYS A 110 -21.81 -3.30 26.42
C LYS A 110 -21.33 -4.73 26.62
N MET A 111 -20.25 -4.94 27.39
CA MET A 111 -19.74 -6.28 27.70
C MET A 111 -20.72 -7.15 28.49
N ARG A 112 -21.45 -6.56 29.45
CA ARG A 112 -22.51 -7.30 30.18
C ARG A 112 -23.63 -7.71 29.23
N SER A 113 -24.07 -6.79 28.37
CA SER A 113 -25.14 -7.08 27.41
C SER A 113 -24.76 -8.21 26.43
N SER A 114 -23.52 -8.23 25.93
CA SER A 114 -23.07 -9.28 25.01
C SER A 114 -22.95 -10.63 25.71
N ARG A 115 -22.44 -10.66 26.95
CA ARG A 115 -22.38 -11.89 27.74
C ARG A 115 -23.77 -12.47 28.00
N LEU A 116 -24.74 -11.63 28.38
CA LEU A 116 -26.12 -12.07 28.61
C LEU A 116 -26.76 -12.64 27.33
N LYS A 117 -26.52 -12.02 26.17
CA LYS A 117 -26.97 -12.53 24.87
C LYS A 117 -26.37 -13.90 24.56
N ASN A 118 -25.05 -14.06 24.70
CA ASN A 118 -24.38 -15.33 24.45
C ASN A 118 -24.87 -16.46 25.38
N VAL A 119 -25.15 -16.15 26.65
CA VAL A 119 -25.70 -17.13 27.60
C VAL A 119 -27.12 -17.55 27.18
N ALA A 120 -27.94 -16.60 26.72
CA ALA A 120 -29.29 -16.90 26.22
C ALA A 120 -29.26 -17.78 24.97
N GLU A 121 -28.36 -17.50 24.01
CA GLU A 121 -28.17 -18.30 22.79
C GLU A 121 -27.62 -19.71 23.08
N GLN A 122 -26.73 -19.85 24.07
CA GLN A 122 -26.26 -21.17 24.49
C GLN A 122 -27.36 -21.99 25.16
N ALA A 123 -28.23 -21.33 25.94
CA ALA A 123 -29.37 -21.98 26.58
C ALA A 123 -30.44 -22.43 25.58
N SER A 124 -30.69 -21.68 24.51
CA SER A 124 -31.60 -22.10 23.42
C SER A 124 -31.03 -23.27 22.63
N ASN A 125 -29.76 -23.19 22.20
CA ASN A 125 -29.11 -24.25 21.43
C ASN A 125 -28.95 -25.57 22.22
N LYS A 126 -28.82 -25.50 23.55
CA LYS A 126 -28.74 -26.70 24.39
C LYS A 126 -30.11 -27.39 24.51
N LYS A 127 -31.20 -26.63 24.55
CA LYS A 127 -32.57 -27.16 24.56
C LYS A 127 -32.93 -27.86 23.25
N GLU A 128 -32.49 -27.34 22.11
CA GLU A 128 -32.74 -27.91 20.78
C GLU A 128 -31.96 -29.21 20.50
N LYS A 129 -30.87 -29.50 21.22
CA LYS A 129 -30.08 -30.74 21.09
C LYS A 129 -30.52 -31.87 22.03
N THR A 130 -31.40 -31.58 22.98
CA THR A 130 -31.92 -32.53 23.98
C THR A 130 -33.32 -33.06 23.67
N VAL A 131 -33.86 -32.70 22.50
CA VAL A 131 -35.11 -33.20 21.91
C VAL A 131 -34.75 -33.97 20.65
#